data_AF-A0A0F9VR82-F1
#
_entry.id   AF-A0A0F9VR82-F1
#
_cell.length_a   1.000
_cell.length_b   1.000
_cell.length_c   1.000
_cell.angle_alpha   90.00
_cell.angle_beta   90.00
_cell.angle_gamma   90.00
#
_symmetry.space_group_name_H-M   'P 1'
#
loop_
_entity.id
_entity.type
_entity.pdbx_description
1 polymer ?
#
loop_
_entity_poly.entity_id
_entity_poly.type
_entity_poly.pdbx_seq_one_letter_code
_entity_poly.pdbx_strand_id
1 'polypeptide(L)'
;MAGKFKSVLAVFTLITMGMGYIYAADGEPTYSRQECIQKVIFDWDDRTPAEAEEVINSVAKVLRGEWKKGAREDVQIPDFAFPFANRNEWYLQYREGCDQKKSKTAHLIENIFVPAVARMPNYVITDEKVIPSPRTIAVTGESWKKDDYE
;
A
#
# COMPACT_ATOMS: atom_id res chain seq x y z
N MET A 1 -77.10 10.90 30.90
CA MET A 1 -76.06 10.36 29.98
C MET A 1 -74.92 11.36 29.93
N ALA A 2 -73.74 10.95 30.40
CA ALA A 2 -72.56 11.78 30.50
C ALA A 2 -71.76 11.72 29.18
N GLY A 3 -71.54 12.88 28.53
CA GLY A 3 -70.65 13.03 27.39
C GLY A 3 -69.29 13.54 27.83
N LYS A 4 -68.24 12.78 27.53
CA LYS A 4 -66.83 13.02 27.89
C LYS A 4 -66.06 13.66 26.73
N PHE A 5 -65.26 14.70 27.06
CA PHE A 5 -63.88 15.04 26.63
C PHE A 5 -63.51 15.01 25.12
N LYS A 6 -62.61 15.84 24.56
CA LYS A 6 -61.22 16.15 24.97
C LYS A 6 -60.74 17.39 24.19
N SER A 7 -60.15 18.37 24.88
CA SER A 7 -59.26 19.36 24.26
C SER A 7 -57.85 18.77 24.16
N VAL A 8 -57.25 18.79 22.97
CA VAL A 8 -55.89 18.33 22.73
C VAL A 8 -54.98 19.56 22.70
N LEU A 9 -54.17 19.74 23.73
CA LEU A 9 -53.12 20.75 23.80
C LEU A 9 -51.84 20.12 23.23
N ALA A 10 -51.42 20.55 22.05
CA ALA A 10 -50.18 20.10 21.43
C ALA A 10 -48.99 20.90 22.00
N VAL A 11 -48.11 20.22 22.74
CA VAL A 11 -46.84 20.76 23.24
C VAL A 11 -45.78 20.53 22.17
N PHE A 12 -45.30 21.60 21.54
CA PHE A 12 -44.16 21.58 20.62
C PHE A 12 -42.86 21.70 21.43
N THR A 13 -42.20 20.56 21.67
CA THR A 13 -40.86 20.53 22.27
C THR A 13 -39.82 20.70 21.17
N LEU A 14 -39.16 21.87 21.13
CA LEU A 14 -38.02 22.14 20.25
C LEU A 14 -36.81 21.32 20.73
N ILE A 15 -36.41 20.31 19.97
CA ILE A 15 -35.18 19.55 20.21
C ILE A 15 -34.05 20.27 19.47
N THR A 16 -33.24 21.04 20.21
CA THR A 16 -31.93 21.52 19.74
C THR A 16 -30.97 20.35 19.74
N MET A 17 -30.99 19.58 18.65
CA MET A 17 -30.04 18.51 18.41
C MET A 17 -28.68 19.15 18.08
N GLY A 18 -27.77 19.06 19.04
CA GLY A 18 -26.44 19.65 18.98
C GLY A 18 -25.68 19.19 17.75
N MET A 19 -25.05 20.17 17.08
CA MET A 19 -23.90 19.94 16.23
C MET A 19 -22.78 19.35 17.10
N GLY A 20 -22.80 18.03 17.22
CA GLY A 20 -21.65 17.27 17.69
C GLY A 20 -20.52 17.50 16.70
N TYR A 21 -19.50 18.23 17.15
CA TYR A 21 -18.21 18.29 16.51
C TYR A 21 -17.72 16.87 16.25
N ILE A 22 -17.69 16.46 14.99
CA ILE A 22 -16.97 15.27 14.57
C ILE A 22 -15.49 15.65 14.69
N TYR A 23 -14.90 15.33 15.83
CA TYR A 23 -13.45 15.29 15.94
C TYR A 23 -12.98 14.29 14.89
N ALA A 24 -12.26 14.78 13.88
CA ALA A 24 -11.49 13.94 13.00
C ALA A 24 -10.59 13.10 13.91
N ALA A 25 -10.84 11.79 13.95
CA ALA A 25 -9.95 10.88 14.62
C ALA A 25 -8.62 10.94 13.87
N ASP A 26 -7.60 11.50 14.53
CA ASP A 26 -6.20 11.14 14.27
C ASP A 26 -6.08 9.64 14.59
N GLY A 27 -6.62 8.80 13.70
CA GLY A 27 -6.69 7.36 13.87
C GLY A 27 -5.29 6.79 13.79
N GLU A 28 -4.91 5.98 14.78
CA GLU A 28 -3.68 5.21 14.71
C GLU A 28 -3.66 4.40 13.40
N PRO A 29 -2.48 4.30 12.74
CA PRO A 29 -2.39 3.56 11.49
C PRO A 29 -2.86 2.12 11.70
N THR A 30 -3.78 1.67 10.85
CA THR A 30 -4.40 0.33 10.93
C THR A 30 -3.38 -0.81 10.77
N TYR A 31 -2.22 -0.51 10.18
CA TYR A 31 -1.14 -1.45 9.95
C TYR A 31 0.19 -0.84 10.37
N SER A 32 1.05 -1.66 10.96
CA SER A 32 2.46 -1.30 11.12
C SER A 32 3.15 -1.25 9.75
N ARG A 33 4.20 -0.44 9.66
CA ARG A 33 5.01 -0.34 8.43
C ARG A 33 5.56 -1.68 7.97
N GLN A 34 5.99 -2.51 8.92
CA GLN A 34 6.51 -3.87 8.66
C GLN A 34 5.46 -4.75 7.98
N GLU A 35 4.18 -4.59 8.36
CA GLU A 35 3.07 -5.34 7.76
C GLU A 35 2.77 -4.91 6.33
N CYS A 36 3.21 -3.72 5.92
CA CYS A 36 2.98 -3.18 4.59
C CYS A 36 4.14 -3.39 3.61
N ILE A 37 5.24 -4.01 4.05
CA ILE A 37 6.37 -4.34 3.18
C ILE A 37 6.20 -5.77 2.65
N GLN A 38 6.38 -5.92 1.35
CA GLN A 38 6.42 -7.17 0.63
C GLN A 38 7.84 -7.40 0.09
N LYS A 39 8.42 -8.56 0.39
CA LYS A 39 9.71 -9.00 -0.15
C LYS A 39 9.49 -9.96 -1.32
N VAL A 40 10.22 -9.71 -2.41
CA VAL A 40 10.26 -10.55 -3.59
C VAL A 40 11.70 -10.98 -3.82
N ILE A 41 11.92 -12.29 -3.98
CA ILE A 41 13.22 -12.86 -4.28
C ILE A 41 13.24 -13.24 -5.75
N PHE A 42 14.24 -12.76 -6.49
CA PHE A 42 14.46 -13.07 -7.90
C PHE A 42 15.60 -14.06 -8.05
N ASP A 43 15.40 -15.04 -8.91
CA ASP A 43 16.40 -16.02 -9.33
C ASP A 43 17.18 -15.47 -10.53
N TRP A 44 18.47 -15.25 -10.32
CA TRP A 44 19.39 -14.71 -11.32
C TRP A 44 20.46 -15.73 -11.73
N ASP A 45 20.32 -17.00 -11.35
CA ASP A 45 21.36 -18.02 -11.52
C ASP A 45 21.76 -18.24 -13.00
N ASP A 46 20.87 -17.90 -13.93
CA ASP A 46 21.08 -18.02 -15.37
C ASP A 46 21.58 -16.73 -16.06
N ARG A 47 21.97 -15.69 -15.29
CA ARG A 47 22.24 -14.35 -15.83
C ARG A 47 23.55 -13.74 -15.37
N THR A 48 24.11 -12.93 -16.25
CA THR A 48 25.21 -12.04 -15.90
C THR A 48 24.72 -10.84 -15.08
N PRO A 49 25.59 -10.20 -14.28
CA PRO A 49 25.24 -8.97 -13.57
C PRO A 49 24.74 -7.84 -14.48
N ALA A 50 25.24 -7.77 -15.72
CA ALA A 50 24.81 -6.78 -16.70
C ALA A 50 23.36 -7.04 -17.17
N GLU A 51 23.00 -8.30 -17.44
CA GLU A 51 21.62 -8.67 -17.78
C GLU A 51 20.66 -8.41 -16.61
N ALA A 52 21.08 -8.70 -15.38
CA ALA A 52 20.28 -8.39 -14.19
C ALA A 52 20.04 -6.88 -14.05
N GLU A 53 21.07 -6.07 -14.30
CA GLU A 53 20.96 -4.61 -14.28
C GLU A 53 20.04 -4.06 -15.38
N GLU A 54 20.05 -4.64 -16.58
CA GLU A 54 19.12 -4.27 -17.65
C GLU A 54 17.66 -4.53 -17.26
N VAL A 55 17.37 -5.67 -16.63
CA VAL A 55 16.03 -6.00 -16.12
C VAL A 55 15.60 -5.02 -15.02
N ILE A 56 16.46 -4.74 -14.04
CA ILE A 56 16.19 -3.79 -12.96
C ILE A 56 15.88 -2.39 -13.54
N ASN A 57 16.70 -1.93 -14.48
CA ASN A 57 16.52 -0.63 -15.14
C ASN A 57 15.21 -0.58 -15.96
N SER A 58 14.84 -1.70 -16.59
CA SER A 58 13.59 -1.84 -17.34
C SER A 58 12.38 -1.77 -16.42
N VAL A 59 12.39 -2.48 -15.28
CA VAL A 59 11.31 -2.37 -14.28
C VAL A 59 11.21 -0.95 -13.73
N ALA A 60 12.34 -0.32 -13.37
CA ALA A 60 12.34 1.06 -12.88
C ALA A 60 11.80 2.06 -13.92
N LYS A 61 12.01 1.79 -15.21
CA LYS A 61 11.42 2.57 -16.31
C LYS A 61 9.90 2.36 -16.40
N VAL A 62 9.43 1.12 -16.30
CA VAL A 62 7.99 0.78 -16.31
C VAL A 62 7.28 1.45 -15.13
N LEU A 63 7.80 1.31 -13.91
CA LEU A 63 7.24 1.94 -12.70
C LEU A 63 7.13 3.45 -12.84
N ARG A 64 8.19 4.13 -13.29
CA ARG A 64 8.16 5.59 -13.55
C ARG A 64 7.14 5.96 -14.62
N GLY A 65 6.93 5.10 -15.62
CA GLY A 65 5.92 5.27 -16.65
C GLY A 65 4.50 5.21 -16.07
N GLU A 66 4.21 4.21 -15.24
CA GLU A 66 2.91 4.04 -14.58
C GLU A 66 2.61 5.17 -13.59
N TRP A 67 3.60 5.62 -12.81
CA TRP A 67 3.48 6.82 -11.97
C TRP A 67 3.05 8.06 -12.76
N LYS A 68 3.67 8.29 -13.93
CA LYS A 68 3.37 9.46 -14.78
C LYS A 68 1.98 9.43 -15.40
N LYS A 69 1.41 8.24 -15.63
CA LYS A 69 0.06 8.09 -16.18
C LYS A 69 -1.04 8.40 -15.15
N GLY A 70 -0.67 8.71 -13.90
CA GLY A 70 -1.59 8.85 -12.80
C GLY A 70 -2.16 7.47 -12.49
N ALA A 71 -1.31 6.62 -11.89
CA ALA A 71 -1.57 5.22 -11.55
C ALA A 71 -3.07 4.90 -11.50
N ARG A 72 -3.51 4.03 -12.41
CA ARG A 72 -4.92 3.67 -12.55
C ARG A 72 -5.47 3.28 -11.17
N GLU A 73 -6.72 3.60 -10.87
CA GLU A 73 -7.33 3.31 -9.56
C GLU A 73 -7.21 1.82 -9.16
N ASP A 74 -7.08 0.92 -10.12
CA ASP A 74 -6.90 -0.53 -9.93
C ASP A 74 -5.46 -0.95 -9.57
N VAL A 75 -4.46 -0.09 -9.74
CA VAL A 75 -3.05 -0.41 -9.52
C VAL A 75 -2.44 0.57 -8.51
N GLN A 76 -2.46 0.19 -7.24
CA GLN A 76 -1.72 0.90 -6.22
C GLN A 76 -0.21 0.64 -6.40
N ILE A 77 0.51 1.61 -6.95
CA ILE A 77 1.96 1.50 -7.13
C ILE A 77 2.64 1.65 -5.77
N PRO A 78 3.36 0.62 -5.30
CA PRO A 78 4.08 0.71 -4.03
C PRO A 78 5.33 1.59 -4.19
N ASP A 79 5.80 2.14 -3.08
CA ASP A 79 7.16 2.63 -3.01
C ASP A 79 8.11 1.41 -3.06
N PHE A 80 9.27 1.53 -3.72
CA PHE A 80 10.12 0.37 -3.99
C PHE A 80 11.60 0.65 -3.71
N ALA A 81 12.33 -0.39 -3.35
CA ALA A 81 13.77 -0.35 -3.16
C ALA A 81 14.46 -1.59 -3.75
N PHE A 82 15.59 -1.35 -4.41
CA PHE A 82 16.50 -2.37 -4.96
C PHE A 82 17.85 -2.22 -4.26
N PRO A 83 18.09 -2.90 -3.12
CA PRO A 83 19.35 -2.75 -2.41
C PRO A 83 20.51 -3.27 -3.28
N PHE A 84 21.47 -2.40 -3.59
CA PHE A 84 22.62 -2.76 -4.42
C PHE A 84 23.43 -3.94 -3.86
N ALA A 85 23.45 -4.10 -2.54
CA ALA A 85 24.16 -5.19 -1.85
C ALA A 85 23.48 -6.56 -2.00
N ASN A 86 22.18 -6.60 -2.33
CA ASN A 86 21.42 -7.83 -2.52
C ASN A 86 20.44 -7.67 -3.69
N ARG A 87 20.96 -7.73 -4.91
CA ARG A 87 20.17 -7.55 -6.15
C ARG A 87 19.06 -8.59 -6.33
N ASN A 88 19.11 -9.68 -5.56
CA ASN A 88 18.14 -10.75 -5.59
C ASN A 88 16.87 -10.39 -4.83
N GLU A 89 16.89 -9.36 -3.97
CA GLU A 89 15.76 -9.02 -3.12
C GLU A 89 15.18 -7.66 -3.49
N TRP A 90 13.88 -7.62 -3.79
CA TRP A 90 13.15 -6.38 -3.98
C TRP A 90 12.17 -6.19 -2.84
N TYR A 91 12.07 -4.95 -2.38
CA TYR A 91 11.17 -4.55 -1.30
C TYR A 91 10.14 -3.58 -1.85
N LEU A 92 8.87 -3.91 -1.68
CA LEU A 92 7.73 -3.08 -2.09
C LEU A 92 6.95 -2.68 -0.84
N GLN A 93 6.81 -1.38 -0.59
CA GLN A 93 6.09 -0.83 0.55
C GLN A 93 4.76 -0.23 0.09
N TYR A 94 3.66 -0.84 0.53
CA TYR A 94 2.31 -0.37 0.29
C TYR A 94 1.89 0.68 1.31
N ARG A 95 0.98 1.57 0.93
CA ARG A 95 0.41 2.57 1.87
C ARG A 95 -0.88 2.11 2.52
N GLU A 96 -1.66 1.27 1.80
CA GLU A 96 -2.98 0.81 2.24
C GLU A 96 -3.22 -0.64 1.79
N GLY A 97 -4.21 -1.30 2.42
CA GLY A 97 -4.58 -2.69 2.11
C GLY A 97 -3.39 -3.65 2.22
N CYS A 98 -2.70 -3.59 3.35
CA CYS A 98 -1.48 -4.36 3.60
C CYS A 98 -1.76 -5.85 3.82
N ASP A 99 -2.98 -6.20 4.19
CA ASP A 99 -3.54 -7.55 4.17
C ASP A 99 -3.54 -8.18 2.76
N GLN A 100 -3.61 -7.33 1.72
CA GLN A 100 -3.61 -7.72 0.31
C GLN A 100 -2.27 -7.49 -0.39
N LYS A 101 -1.19 -7.15 0.33
CA LYS A 101 0.11 -6.81 -0.30
C LYS A 101 0.63 -7.90 -1.23
N LYS A 102 0.44 -9.17 -0.87
CA LYS A 102 0.89 -10.32 -1.66
C LYS A 102 0.17 -10.41 -3.00
N SER A 103 -1.16 -10.31 -3.00
CA SER A 103 -1.95 -10.34 -4.24
C SER A 103 -1.71 -9.09 -5.10
N LYS A 104 -1.57 -7.92 -4.48
CA LYS A 104 -1.17 -6.68 -5.17
C LYS A 104 0.21 -6.79 -5.82
N THR A 105 1.18 -7.39 -5.13
CA THR A 105 2.53 -7.63 -5.68
C THR A 105 2.49 -8.63 -6.82
N ALA A 106 1.74 -9.73 -6.67
CA ALA A 106 1.56 -10.70 -7.76
C ALA A 106 0.93 -10.04 -8.98
N HIS A 107 -0.15 -9.26 -8.79
CA HIS A 107 -0.80 -8.54 -9.87
C HIS A 107 0.16 -7.56 -10.58
N LEU A 108 0.94 -6.79 -9.82
CA LEU A 108 1.94 -5.87 -10.35
C LEU A 108 3.01 -6.60 -11.18
N ILE A 109 3.55 -7.70 -10.68
CA ILE A 109 4.58 -8.44 -11.42
C ILE A 109 3.98 -9.09 -12.67
N GLU A 110 2.88 -9.81 -12.54
CA GLU A 110 2.29 -10.63 -13.61
C GLU A 110 1.65 -9.81 -14.72
N ASN A 111 0.99 -8.70 -14.38
CA ASN A 111 0.21 -7.92 -15.35
C ASN A 111 0.94 -6.67 -15.83
N ILE A 112 1.98 -6.23 -15.13
CA ILE A 112 2.71 -5.00 -15.48
C ILE A 112 4.17 -5.30 -15.82
N PHE A 113 4.92 -6.00 -14.96
CA PHE A 113 6.35 -6.21 -15.20
C PHE A 113 6.62 -7.28 -16.25
N VAL A 114 6.04 -8.47 -16.09
CA VAL A 114 6.25 -9.61 -17.01
C VAL A 114 5.89 -9.24 -18.47
N PRO A 115 4.79 -8.53 -18.76
CA PRO A 115 4.47 -8.15 -20.14
C PRO A 115 5.37 -7.03 -20.69
N ALA A 116 5.95 -6.19 -19.83
CA ALA A 116 6.69 -5.00 -20.24
C ALA A 116 8.22 -5.18 -20.24
N VAL A 117 8.73 -6.19 -19.52
CA VAL A 117 10.18 -6.42 -19.35
C VAL A 117 10.57 -7.74 -19.99
N ALA A 118 11.38 -7.64 -21.04
CA ALA A 118 11.87 -8.81 -21.75
C ALA A 118 12.68 -9.71 -20.82
N ARG A 119 12.43 -11.02 -20.90
CA ARG A 119 13.10 -12.05 -20.09
C ARG A 119 13.02 -11.71 -18.60
N MET A 120 11.83 -11.54 -18.02
CA MET A 120 11.72 -11.43 -16.56
C MET A 120 12.29 -12.70 -15.90
N PRO A 121 13.15 -12.62 -14.87
CA PRO A 121 13.62 -13.79 -14.11
C PRO A 121 12.47 -14.46 -13.35
N ASN A 122 12.69 -15.70 -12.93
CA ASN A 122 11.80 -16.36 -11.97
C ASN A 122 11.83 -15.61 -10.64
N TYR A 123 10.72 -15.67 -9.90
CA TYR A 123 10.60 -14.96 -8.64
C TYR A 123 9.75 -15.71 -7.62
N VAL A 124 9.94 -15.37 -6.35
CA VAL A 124 9.17 -15.86 -5.21
C VAL A 124 8.71 -14.66 -4.37
N ILE A 125 7.41 -14.56 -4.15
CA ILE A 125 6.82 -13.57 -3.23
C ILE A 125 6.74 -14.22 -1.84
N THR A 126 7.48 -13.68 -0.88
CA THR A 126 7.65 -14.31 0.44
C THR A 126 6.69 -13.72 1.48
N ASP A 127 6.26 -14.51 2.48
CA ASP A 127 5.50 -13.98 3.62
C ASP A 127 6.43 -13.52 4.77
N GLU A 128 7.73 -13.36 4.49
CA GLU A 128 8.73 -12.96 5.47
C GLU A 128 8.43 -11.56 6.01
N LYS A 129 8.47 -11.41 7.34
CA LYS A 129 8.32 -10.12 7.99
C LYS A 129 9.58 -9.29 7.76
N VAL A 130 9.45 -8.17 7.05
CA VAL A 130 10.58 -7.28 6.73
C VAL A 130 10.64 -6.14 7.75
N ILE A 131 11.81 -5.95 8.36
CA ILE A 131 12.09 -4.78 9.20
C ILE A 131 12.60 -3.64 8.28
N PRO A 132 11.93 -2.47 8.24
CA PRO A 132 12.40 -1.31 7.50
C PRO A 132 13.80 -0.91 7.96
N SER A 133 14.70 -0.69 7.02
CA SER A 133 16.06 -0.23 7.28
C SER A 133 16.67 0.34 6.01
N PRO A 134 17.82 1.03 6.08
CA PRO A 134 18.56 1.44 4.89
C PRO A 134 18.98 0.28 3.96
N ARG A 135 18.97 -0.97 4.45
CA ARG A 135 19.30 -2.17 3.64
C ARG A 135 18.10 -2.84 2.99
N THR A 136 16.88 -2.48 3.39
CA THR A 136 15.64 -3.05 2.85
C THR A 136 14.89 -1.96 2.10
N ILE A 137 14.05 -1.21 2.81
CA ILE A 137 13.34 -0.04 2.31
C ILE A 137 13.25 1.02 3.41
N ALA A 138 13.67 2.25 3.08
CA ALA A 138 13.74 3.39 3.99
C ALA A 138 12.90 4.58 3.49
N VAL A 139 11.73 4.29 2.92
CA VAL A 139 10.81 5.33 2.43
C VAL A 139 10.12 6.03 3.60
N THR A 140 10.22 7.35 3.66
CA THR A 140 9.54 8.20 4.64
C THR A 140 8.50 9.07 3.95
N GLY A 141 7.34 9.29 4.56
CA GLY A 141 6.27 10.11 4.00
C GLY A 141 5.14 10.33 5.00
N GLU A 142 4.06 10.99 4.58
CA GLU A 142 2.89 11.25 5.45
C GLU A 142 2.32 9.96 6.05
N SER A 143 2.35 8.85 5.28
CA SER A 143 1.90 7.53 5.73
C SER A 143 2.92 6.78 6.60
N TRP A 144 4.20 7.16 6.59
CA TRP A 144 5.29 6.40 7.24
C TRP A 144 6.32 7.35 7.86
N LYS A 145 6.26 7.50 9.19
CA LYS A 145 7.11 8.45 9.91
C LYS A 145 8.49 7.86 10.12
N LYS A 146 9.43 8.75 10.43
CA LYS A 146 10.84 8.40 10.67
C LYS A 146 11.04 7.59 11.95
N ASP A 147 10.04 7.45 12.79
CA ASP A 147 10.14 6.72 14.06
C ASP A 147 9.68 5.25 13.92
N ASP A 148 9.17 4.86 12.74
CA ASP A 148 8.71 3.49 12.43
C ASP A 148 9.89 2.51 12.14
N TYR A 149 11.11 2.85 12.53
CA TYR A 149 12.33 2.04 12.32
C TYR A 149 12.74 1.21 13.55
N GLU A 150 12.08 1.39 14.70
CA GLU A 150 12.41 0.73 15.97
C GLU A 150 11.56 -0.52 16.25
#